data_AF-A0AAW2BS89-F1
#
_entry.id   AF-A0AAW2BS89-F1
#
_cell.length_a   1.000
_cell.length_b   1.000
_cell.length_c   1.000
_cell.angle_alpha   90.00
_cell.angle_beta   90.00
_cell.angle_gamma   90.00
#
_symmetry.space_group_name_H-M   'P 1'
#
loop_
_entity.id
_entity.type
_entity.pdbx_description
1 polymer ?
#
loop_
_entity_poly.entity_id
_entity_poly.type
_entity_poly.pdbx_seq_one_letter_code
_entity_poly.pdbx_strand_id
1 'polypeptide(L)'
;MCKERKFSKCGEIFNDIINQGHVPCESTFHLLIVAYLSSSIQGCLEEACSSYNRMIQLGGYLPKLSLHNSLFRALVSQPGASSKHYLKHAEFIFHNVVTSGLEIHKISMVVLFGYIAIRTP
;
A
#
# COMPACT_ATOMS: atom_id res chain seq x y z
N MET A 1 -6.64 11.96 18.79
CA MET A 1 -6.07 11.33 20.00
C MET A 1 -6.11 9.79 20.02
N CYS A 2 -7.25 9.09 19.86
CA CYS A 2 -7.27 7.61 19.93
C CYS A 2 -6.82 6.88 18.65
N LYS A 3 -6.93 7.50 17.47
CA LYS A 3 -6.42 6.92 16.22
C LYS A 3 -4.88 7.01 16.15
N GLU A 4 -4.30 8.16 16.48
CA GLU A 4 -2.84 8.43 16.57
C GLU A 4 -2.04 7.36 17.32
N ARG A 5 -2.54 6.89 18.47
CA ARG A 5 -1.81 5.89 19.28
C ARG A 5 -1.80 4.49 18.66
N LYS A 6 -2.81 4.14 17.86
CA LYS A 6 -2.98 2.77 17.35
C LYS A 6 -2.03 2.45 16.20
N PHE A 7 -1.78 3.40 15.29
CA PHE A 7 -0.85 3.19 14.18
C PHE A 7 0.61 3.27 14.63
N SER A 8 0.96 4.18 15.55
CA SER A 8 2.29 4.20 16.17
C SER A 8 2.60 2.84 16.79
N LYS A 9 1.62 2.24 17.48
CA LYS A 9 1.81 0.92 18.07
C LYS A 9 1.94 -0.21 17.06
N CYS A 10 1.20 -0.16 15.94
CA CYS A 10 1.37 -1.14 14.87
C CYS A 10 2.74 -1.04 14.20
N GLY A 11 3.23 0.19 13.96
CA GLY A 11 4.57 0.43 13.42
C GLY A 11 5.67 -0.04 14.37
N GLU A 12 5.55 0.23 15.67
CA GLU A 12 6.46 -0.30 16.70
C GLU A 12 6.52 -1.82 16.69
N ILE A 13 5.36 -2.49 16.76
CA ILE A 13 5.30 -3.97 16.77
C ILE A 13 5.90 -4.53 15.48
N PHE A 14 5.63 -3.90 14.34
CA PHE A 14 6.22 -4.32 13.07
C PHE A 14 7.74 -4.19 13.09
N ASN A 15 8.28 -3.07 13.57
CA ASN A 15 9.71 -2.87 13.69
C ASN A 15 10.34 -3.85 14.67
N ASP A 16 9.68 -4.17 15.78
CA ASP A 16 10.15 -5.16 16.74
C ASP A 16 10.26 -6.56 16.10
N ILE A 17 9.26 -6.97 15.30
CA ILE A 17 9.29 -8.23 14.53
C ILE A 17 10.53 -8.26 13.63
N ILE A 18 10.76 -7.19 12.86
CA ILE A 18 11.91 -7.10 11.94
C ILE A 18 13.24 -7.08 12.70
N ASN A 19 13.34 -6.33 13.80
CA ASN A 19 14.54 -6.18 14.61
C ASN A 19 14.92 -7.49 15.33
N GLN A 20 13.94 -8.33 15.65
CA GLN A 20 14.15 -9.68 16.18
C GLN A 20 14.57 -10.68 15.09
N GLY A 21 14.67 -10.25 13.83
CA GLY A 21 15.01 -11.10 12.69
C GLY A 21 13.84 -11.95 12.19
N HIS A 22 12.62 -11.68 12.64
CA HIS A 22 11.43 -12.39 12.16
C HIS A 22 10.91 -11.80 10.85
N VAL A 23 10.38 -12.68 10.02
CA VAL A 23 9.70 -12.31 8.77
C VAL A 23 8.22 -12.09 9.08
N PRO A 24 7.66 -10.88 8.89
CA PRO A 24 6.24 -10.62 9.16
C PRO A 24 5.36 -11.41 8.21
N CYS A 25 4.27 -12.01 8.69
CA CYS A 25 3.34 -12.71 7.81
C CYS A 25 2.52 -11.73 6.94
N GLU A 26 1.85 -12.25 5.90
CA GLU A 26 1.03 -11.45 4.99
C GLU A 26 -0.03 -10.61 5.73
N SER A 27 -0.67 -11.19 6.75
CA SER A 27 -1.71 -10.51 7.52
C SER A 27 -1.16 -9.36 8.37
N THR A 28 0.08 -9.46 8.85
CA THR A 28 0.76 -8.37 9.56
C THR A 28 0.98 -7.19 8.63
N PHE A 29 1.50 -7.43 7.42
CA PHE A 29 1.64 -6.38 6.40
C PHE A 29 0.30 -5.77 6.03
N HIS A 30 -0.72 -6.60 5.77
CA HIS A 30 -2.04 -6.13 5.40
C HIS A 30 -2.63 -5.20 6.48
N LEU A 31 -2.58 -5.62 7.74
CA LEU A 31 -3.10 -4.82 8.86
C LEU A 31 -2.36 -3.49 9.00
N LEU A 32 -1.03 -3.52 8.93
CA LEU A 32 -0.19 -2.32 9.04
C LEU A 32 -0.51 -1.32 7.91
N ILE A 33 -0.55 -1.78 6.67
CA ILE A 33 -0.84 -0.94 5.50
C ILE A 33 -2.24 -0.34 5.61
N VAL A 34 -3.27 -1.15 5.93
CA VAL A 34 -4.64 -0.65 6.09
C VAL A 34 -4.75 0.35 7.25
N ALA A 35 -4.01 0.13 8.34
CA ALA A 35 -3.96 1.07 9.46
C ALA A 35 -3.37 2.43 9.04
N TYR A 36 -2.28 2.42 8.29
CA TYR A 36 -1.70 3.64 7.72
C TYR A 36 -2.64 4.35 6.74
N LEU A 37 -3.28 3.60 5.83
CA LEU A 37 -4.24 4.17 4.87
C LEU A 37 -5.49 4.77 5.53
N SER A 38 -5.84 4.30 6.73
CA SER A 38 -6.97 4.80 7.51
C SER A 38 -6.62 6.04 8.36
N SER A 39 -5.35 6.44 8.36
CA SER A 39 -4.84 7.59 9.12
C SER A 39 -4.94 8.87 8.29
N SER A 40 -5.28 9.98 8.95
CA SER A 40 -5.24 11.33 8.38
C SER A 40 -3.94 12.07 8.71
N ILE A 41 -2.97 11.40 9.35
CA ILE A 41 -1.67 12.00 9.65
C ILE A 41 -0.84 12.09 8.35
N GLN A 42 -0.23 13.25 8.12
CA GLN A 42 0.72 13.46 7.03
C GLN A 42 1.84 12.40 7.07
N GLY A 43 2.21 11.84 5.92
CA GLY A 43 3.26 10.81 5.84
C GLY A 43 2.74 9.37 5.96
N CYS A 44 1.50 9.14 6.41
CA CYS A 44 0.99 7.77 6.55
C CYS A 44 0.81 7.07 5.20
N LEU A 45 0.48 7.79 4.13
CA LEU A 45 0.39 7.18 2.81
C LEU A 45 1.76 6.71 2.30
N GLU A 46 2.80 7.49 2.56
CA GLU A 46 4.19 7.15 2.25
C GLU A 46 4.63 5.89 3.00
N GLU A 47 4.30 5.81 4.29
CA GLU A 47 4.55 4.63 5.13
C GLU A 47 3.79 3.40 4.64
N ALA A 48 2.53 3.57 4.23
CA ALA A 48 1.73 2.49 3.64
C ALA A 48 2.38 1.96 2.35
N CYS A 49 2.80 2.85 1.45
CA CYS A 49 3.45 2.47 0.20
C CYS A 49 4.81 1.82 0.45
N SER A 50 5.60 2.35 1.39
CA SER A 50 6.91 1.79 1.75
C SER A 50 6.78 0.39 2.37
N SER A 51 5.80 0.20 3.25
CA SER A 51 5.47 -1.10 3.84
C SER A 51 5.04 -2.12 2.77
N TYR A 52 4.22 -1.69 1.81
CA TYR A 52 3.83 -2.51 0.66
C TYR A 52 5.03 -2.88 -0.21
N ASN A 53 5.90 -1.92 -0.55
CA ASN A 53 7.10 -2.20 -1.33
C ASN A 53 8.01 -3.19 -0.62
N ARG A 54 8.15 -3.08 0.70
CA ARG A 54 8.91 -4.03 1.52
C ARG A 54 8.29 -5.43 1.47
N MET A 55 6.96 -5.54 1.57
CA MET A 55 6.25 -6.82 1.40
C MET A 55 6.59 -7.48 0.07
N ILE A 56 6.55 -6.74 -1.04
CA ILE A 56 6.86 -7.29 -2.36
C ILE A 56 8.35 -7.66 -2.49
N GLN A 57 9.26 -6.83 -1.97
CA GLN A 57 10.71 -7.08 -2.02
C GLN A 57 11.15 -8.31 -1.23
N LEU A 58 10.50 -8.59 -0.09
CA LEU A 58 10.77 -9.80 0.68
C LEU A 58 10.36 -11.07 -0.09
N GLY A 59 9.46 -10.95 -1.06
CA GLY A 59 9.02 -12.06 -1.91
C GLY A 59 8.16 -13.08 -1.17
N GLY A 60 7.52 -13.98 -1.92
CA GLY A 60 6.71 -15.07 -1.34
C GLY A 60 5.32 -14.66 -0.84
N TYR A 61 4.91 -13.41 -1.05
CA TYR A 61 3.56 -12.93 -0.71
C TYR A 61 2.71 -12.74 -1.96
N LEU A 62 1.41 -13.01 -1.83
CA LEU A 62 0.41 -12.71 -2.85
C LEU A 62 -0.63 -11.74 -2.28
N PRO A 63 -0.33 -10.42 -2.24
CA PRO A 63 -1.26 -9.47 -1.66
C PRO A 63 -2.61 -9.51 -2.36
N LYS A 64 -3.67 -9.50 -1.55
CA LYS A 64 -5.05 -9.53 -2.04
C LYS A 64 -5.37 -8.28 -2.84
N LEU A 65 -6.21 -8.42 -3.87
CA LEU A 65 -6.70 -7.33 -4.70
C LEU A 65 -7.34 -6.19 -3.86
N SER A 66 -7.97 -6.51 -2.73
CA SER A 66 -8.54 -5.50 -1.83
C SER A 66 -7.48 -4.54 -1.27
N LEU A 67 -6.26 -5.03 -1.01
CA LEU A 67 -5.15 -4.20 -0.54
C LEU A 67 -4.67 -3.25 -1.63
N HIS A 68 -4.49 -3.76 -2.86
CA HIS A 68 -4.16 -2.93 -4.03
C HIS A 68 -5.21 -1.85 -4.26
N ASN A 69 -6.49 -2.22 -4.24
CA ASN A 69 -7.60 -1.26 -4.41
C ASN A 69 -7.55 -0.16 -3.35
N SER A 70 -7.24 -0.50 -2.10
CA SER A 70 -7.17 0.46 -1.00
C SER A 70 -6.01 1.45 -1.20
N LEU A 71 -4.84 0.95 -1.60
CA LEU A 71 -3.67 1.78 -1.92
C LEU A 71 -3.95 2.72 -3.10
N PHE A 72 -4.53 2.21 -4.20
CA PHE A 72 -4.88 3.04 -5.35
C PHE A 72 -5.88 4.13 -5.01
N ARG A 73 -6.94 3.78 -4.26
CA ARG A 73 -7.93 4.77 -3.79
C ARG A 73 -7.27 5.86 -2.95
N ALA A 74 -6.34 5.51 -2.09
CA ALA A 74 -5.64 6.49 -1.27
C ALA A 74 -4.74 7.41 -2.11
N LEU A 75 -3.99 6.84 -3.07
CA LEU A 75 -3.12 7.59 -3.98
C LEU A 75 -3.91 8.58 -4.85
N VAL A 76 -5.03 8.18 -5.44
CA VAL A 76 -5.86 9.08 -6.27
C VAL A 76 -6.57 10.16 -5.47
N SER A 77 -6.81 9.91 -4.18
CA SER A 77 -7.52 10.86 -3.31
C SER A 77 -6.61 11.92 -2.72
N GLN A 78 -5.28 11.82 -2.90
CA GLN A 78 -4.37 12.84 -2.38
C GLN A 78 -4.36 14.11 -3.25
N PRO A 79 -4.38 15.30 -2.63
CA PRO A 79 -4.06 16.54 -3.32
C PRO A 79 -2.66 16.43 -3.96
N GLY A 80 -2.55 16.59 -5.27
CA GLY A 80 -1.30 16.36 -5.98
C GLY A 80 -1.02 14.87 -6.28
N ALA A 81 -2.06 14.06 -6.43
CA ALA A 81 -1.97 12.66 -6.88
C ALA A 81 -1.09 12.50 -8.14
N SER A 82 -1.10 13.47 -9.05
CA SER A 82 -0.25 13.52 -10.25
C SER A 82 1.22 13.86 -9.99
N SER A 83 1.63 14.01 -8.72
CA SER A 83 3.04 14.19 -8.38
C SER A 83 3.85 12.98 -8.83
N LYS A 84 5.07 13.23 -9.32
CA LYS A 84 5.99 12.19 -9.78
C LYS A 84 6.25 11.11 -8.71
N HIS A 85 6.10 11.46 -7.43
CA HIS A 85 6.26 10.54 -6.31
C HIS A 85 5.12 9.52 -6.24
N TYR A 86 3.86 9.97 -6.21
CA TYR A 86 2.71 9.06 -6.13
C TYR A 86 2.49 8.26 -7.42
N LEU A 87 2.85 8.82 -8.58
CA LEU A 87 2.85 8.09 -9.85
C LEU A 87 3.78 6.87 -9.79
N LYS A 88 4.98 6.99 -9.23
CA LYS A 88 5.91 5.86 -9.09
C LYS A 88 5.35 4.74 -8.21
N HIS A 89 4.71 5.09 -7.09
CA HIS A 89 4.05 4.11 -6.23
C HIS A 89 2.90 3.42 -6.97
N ALA A 90 2.07 4.19 -7.68
CA ALA A 90 0.97 3.65 -8.49
C ALA A 90 1.47 2.70 -9.59
N GLU A 91 2.55 3.05 -10.30
CA GLU A 91 3.19 2.21 -11.31
C GLU A 91 3.71 0.90 -10.72
N PHE A 92 4.36 0.96 -9.55
CA PHE A 92 4.86 -0.24 -8.89
C PHE A 92 3.74 -1.18 -8.46
N ILE A 93 2.66 -0.65 -7.87
CA ILE A 93 1.49 -1.44 -7.47
C ILE A 93 0.82 -2.05 -8.72
N PHE A 94 0.64 -1.27 -9.79
CA PHE A 94 0.07 -1.76 -11.05
C PHE A 94 0.90 -2.89 -11.65
N HIS A 95 2.22 -2.70 -11.72
CA HIS A 95 3.15 -3.70 -12.21
C HIS A 95 3.07 -4.99 -11.40
N ASN A 96 3.03 -4.90 -10.07
CA ASN A 96 2.85 -6.07 -9.22
C ASN A 96 1.53 -6.80 -9.50
N VAL A 97 0.41 -6.08 -9.61
CA VAL A 97 -0.90 -6.69 -9.91
C VAL A 97 -0.85 -7.49 -11.23
N VAL A 98 -0.27 -6.90 -12.29
CA VAL A 98 -0.19 -7.54 -13.62
C VAL A 98 0.76 -8.75 -13.61
N THR A 99 1.90 -8.64 -12.92
CA THR A 99 2.92 -9.70 -12.86
C THR A 99 2.56 -10.85 -11.91
N SER A 100 1.70 -10.60 -10.92
CA SER A 100 1.24 -11.63 -9.97
C SER A 100 0.29 -12.66 -10.59
N GLY A 101 -0.05 -12.53 -11.88
CA GLY A 101 -1.00 -13.42 -12.55
C GLY A 101 -2.44 -13.30 -12.00
N LEU A 102 -2.73 -12.25 -11.22
CA LEU A 102 -4.10 -11.89 -10.86
C LEU A 102 -4.84 -11.64 -12.19
N GLU A 103 -5.84 -12.48 -12.47
CA GLU A 103 -6.53 -12.48 -13.76
C GLU A 103 -6.84 -11.04 -14.19
N ILE A 104 -6.38 -10.65 -15.39
CA ILE A 104 -6.57 -9.29 -15.92
C ILE A 104 -8.06 -8.92 -15.94
N HIS A 105 -8.95 -9.93 -16.07
CA HIS A 105 -10.40 -9.79 -15.95
C HIS A 105 -10.89 -9.35 -14.55
N LYS A 106 -10.09 -9.59 -13.50
CA LYS A 106 -10.31 -9.15 -12.11
C LYS A 106 -9.51 -7.92 -11.73
N ILE A 107 -8.65 -7.37 -12.61
CA ILE A 107 -8.10 -6.02 -12.39
C ILE A 107 -9.30 -5.11 -12.26
N SER A 108 -9.58 -4.70 -11.03
CA SER A 108 -10.78 -3.94 -10.75
C SER A 108 -10.71 -2.67 -11.59
N MET A 109 -11.83 -2.26 -12.19
CA MET A 109 -11.94 -0.98 -12.90
C MET A 109 -11.35 0.16 -12.05
N VAL A 110 -11.45 0.08 -10.73
CA VAL A 110 -10.89 1.03 -9.77
C VAL A 110 -9.37 1.15 -9.86
N VAL A 111 -8.63 0.03 -10.00
CA VAL A 111 -7.16 0.06 -10.15
C VAL A 111 -6.77 0.69 -11.48
N LEU A 112 -7.46 0.30 -12.56
CA LEU A 112 -7.18 0.81 -13.90
C LEU A 112 -7.56 2.30 -14.03
N PHE A 113 -8.75 2.70 -13.61
CA PHE A 113 -9.18 4.09 -13.57
C PHE A 113 -8.32 4.92 -12.62
N GLY A 114 -7.93 4.37 -11.46
CA GLY A 114 -7.04 5.05 -10.53
C GLY A 114 -5.67 5.32 -11.14
N TYR A 115 -5.11 4.34 -11.84
CA TYR A 115 -3.86 4.50 -12.59
C TYR A 115 -3.99 5.57 -13.70
N ILE A 116 -5.06 5.52 -14.49
CA ILE A 116 -5.32 6.51 -15.55
C ILE A 116 -5.47 7.91 -14.94
N ALA A 117 -6.25 8.05 -13.86
CA ALA A 117 -6.52 9.32 -13.19
C ALA A 117 -5.24 9.98 -12.63
N ILE A 118 -4.29 9.19 -12.12
CA ILE A 118 -3.00 9.73 -11.65
C ILE A 118 -2.11 10.17 -12.84
N ARG A 119 -2.24 9.52 -14.01
CA ARG A 119 -1.38 9.75 -15.17
C ARG A 119 -1.85 10.90 -16.06
N THR A 120 -3.14 11.23 -16.07
CA THR A 120 -3.67 12.38 -16.81
C THR A 120 -3.45 13.68 -16.02
N PRO A 121 -2.84 14.73 -16.61
CA PRO A 121 -2.69 16.04 -15.97
C PRO A 121 -4.00 16.80 -15.82
#